data_AF-A0A848VHB5-F1
#
_entry.id   AF-A0A848VHB5-F1
#
_cell.length_a   1.000
_cell.length_b   1.000
_cell.length_c   1.000
_cell.angle_alpha   90.00
_cell.angle_beta   90.00
_cell.angle_gamma   90.00
#
_symmetry.space_group_name_H-M   'P 1'
#
loop_
_entity.id
_entity.type
_entity.pdbx_description
1 polymer ?
#
loop_
_entity_poly.entity_id
_entity_poly.type
_entity_poly.pdbx_seq_one_letter_code
_entity_poly.pdbx_strand_id
1 'polypeptide(L)'
;MRYLLAAMLLACSGCAAPQATTDILGSGTIERVDPETGRVTLEKLPILIGGLQELQKSIRYPETAKQERRQGVVRLQVIVDEAGAPEEITVLQSAG
;
A
#
# COMPACT_ATOMS: atom_id res chain seq x y z
N MET A 1 31.90 -24.76 -40.39
CA MET A 1 32.93 -24.24 -39.45
C MET A 1 33.14 -22.74 -39.68
N ARG A 2 32.40 -21.89 -38.95
CA ARG A 2 32.79 -20.51 -38.63
C ARG A 2 31.77 -19.93 -37.63
N TYR A 3 31.94 -20.36 -36.38
CA TYR A 3 31.47 -19.63 -35.21
C TYR A 3 32.25 -18.31 -35.17
N LEU A 4 31.57 -17.18 -35.31
CA LEU A 4 32.19 -15.87 -35.10
C LEU A 4 31.13 -14.89 -34.60
N LEU A 5 31.21 -14.67 -33.28
CA LEU A 5 30.98 -13.41 -32.58
C LEU A 5 29.69 -12.62 -32.83
N ALA A 6 28.81 -12.66 -31.83
CA ALA A 6 28.20 -11.47 -31.20
C ALA A 6 27.33 -11.96 -30.02
N ALA A 7 27.92 -12.55 -28.99
CA ALA A 7 28.29 -11.79 -27.79
C ALA A 7 27.22 -10.75 -27.40
N MET A 8 26.10 -11.24 -26.88
CA MET A 8 25.67 -10.97 -25.51
C MET A 8 26.16 -9.62 -24.95
N LEU A 9 25.48 -8.53 -25.31
CA LEU A 9 25.64 -7.20 -24.71
C LEU A 9 24.31 -6.43 -24.82
N LEU A 10 23.23 -7.03 -24.33
CA LEU A 10 22.02 -6.26 -24.01
C LEU A 10 22.18 -5.73 -22.58
N ALA A 11 23.02 -4.69 -22.45
CA ALA A 11 23.19 -3.93 -21.23
C ALA A 11 21.90 -3.18 -20.91
N CYS A 12 20.98 -3.80 -20.15
CA CYS A 12 19.95 -3.08 -19.41
C CYS A 12 20.58 -2.43 -18.16
N SER A 13 21.56 -1.56 -18.36
CA SER A 13 22.12 -0.71 -17.31
C SER A 13 21.36 0.61 -17.30
N GLY A 14 20.24 0.63 -16.59
CA GLY A 14 19.51 1.90 -16.40
C GLY A 14 18.05 1.80 -16.03
N CYS A 15 17.62 0.80 -15.25
CA CYS A 15 16.38 0.96 -14.49
C CYS A 15 16.73 1.78 -13.24
N ALA A 16 16.81 3.10 -13.40
CA ALA A 16 16.90 4.02 -12.28
C ALA A 16 15.55 3.99 -11.56
N ALA A 17 15.39 3.07 -10.62
CA ALA A 17 14.24 3.03 -9.74
C ALA A 17 14.27 4.30 -8.86
N PRO A 18 13.24 5.16 -8.89
CA PRO A 18 13.17 6.28 -7.97
C PRO A 18 13.03 5.73 -6.55
N GLN A 19 14.04 5.99 -5.72
CA GLN A 19 13.97 5.71 -4.30
C GLN A 19 13.02 6.75 -3.68
N ALA A 20 11.75 6.36 -3.54
CA ALA A 20 10.82 7.04 -2.65
C ALA A 20 11.30 6.79 -1.21
N THR A 21 12.23 7.63 -0.78
CA THR A 21 12.79 7.63 0.57
C THR A 21 11.85 8.42 1.46
N THR A 22 11.25 7.68 2.39
CA THR A 22 11.05 8.08 3.78
C THR A 22 10.59 9.51 4.04
N ASP A 23 9.26 9.71 4.04
CA ASP A 23 8.64 10.63 4.98
C ASP A 23 7.58 9.85 5.75
N ILE A 24 8.01 9.13 6.80
CA ILE A 24 7.13 8.47 7.77
C ILE A 24 7.13 9.31 9.04
N LEU A 25 6.52 10.49 8.98
CA LEU A 25 6.06 11.18 10.17
C LEU A 25 4.80 11.91 9.76
N GLY A 26 3.66 11.62 10.38
CA GLY A 26 2.41 12.29 10.04
C GLY A 26 1.21 11.78 10.82
N SER A 27 1.17 12.09 12.12
CA SER A 27 -0.11 12.26 12.81
C SER A 27 -0.86 13.38 12.08
N GLY A 28 -2.09 13.13 11.65
CA GLY A 28 -2.90 14.10 10.93
C GLY A 28 -3.28 15.26 11.85
N THR A 29 -2.90 16.48 11.50
CA THR A 29 -3.37 17.69 12.20
C THR A 29 -4.74 18.07 11.65
N ILE A 30 -5.75 18.14 12.51
CA ILE A 30 -7.10 18.62 12.21
C ILE A 30 -7.05 20.15 12.10
N GLU A 31 -7.25 20.72 10.91
CA GLU A 31 -7.19 22.19 10.75
C GLU A 31 -8.58 22.85 10.79
N ARG A 32 -9.59 22.24 10.14
CA ARG A 32 -10.96 22.77 10.10
C ARG A 32 -12.01 21.65 10.08
N VAL A 33 -13.01 21.80 10.95
CA VAL A 33 -14.23 21.00 10.96
C VAL A 33 -15.32 21.85 10.32
N ASP A 34 -15.88 21.38 9.20
CA ASP A 34 -17.06 22.00 8.60
C ASP A 34 -18.29 21.71 9.49
N PRO A 35 -18.93 22.74 10.08
CA PRO A 35 -20.03 22.55 11.03
C PRO A 35 -21.31 22.02 10.37
N GLU A 36 -21.47 22.12 9.03
CA GLU A 36 -22.68 21.67 8.33
C GLU A 36 -22.55 20.23 7.83
N THR A 37 -21.33 19.82 7.43
CA THR A 37 -21.09 18.49 6.85
C THR A 37 -20.31 17.54 7.76
N GLY A 38 -19.77 18.04 8.87
CA GLY A 38 -18.94 17.26 9.81
C GLY A 38 -17.63 16.76 9.20
N ARG A 39 -17.25 17.26 8.01
CA ARG A 39 -16.05 16.81 7.30
C ARG A 39 -14.82 17.53 7.84
N VAL A 40 -13.76 16.76 8.00
CA VAL A 40 -12.46 17.27 8.45
C VAL A 40 -11.54 17.43 7.25
N THR A 41 -10.98 18.63 7.10
CA THR A 41 -9.85 18.86 6.18
C THR A 41 -8.55 18.57 6.92
N LEU A 42 -7.75 17.65 6.36
CA LEU A 42 -6.44 17.28 6.89
C LEU A 42 -5.36 17.95 6.04
N GLU A 43 -4.47 18.70 6.66
CA GLU A 43 -3.24 19.17 6.02
C GLU A 43 -2.30 17.99 5.71
N LYS A 44 -2.34 16.98 6.58
CA LYS A 44 -1.43 15.85 6.55
C LYS A 44 -2.19 14.54 6.60
N LEU A 45 -1.98 13.73 5.57
CA LEU A 45 -2.55 12.40 5.49
C LEU A 45 -1.90 11.48 6.52
N PRO A 46 -2.68 10.55 7.12
CA PRO A 46 -2.13 9.55 8.01
C PRO A 46 -1.17 8.64 7.25
N ILE A 47 -0.11 8.22 7.93
CA ILE A 47 0.94 7.36 7.36
C ILE A 47 0.96 6.05 8.12
N LEU A 48 1.17 4.94 7.41
CA LEU A 48 1.27 3.62 8.01
C LEU A 48 2.50 3.53 8.93
N ILE A 49 2.27 3.23 10.20
CA ILE A 49 3.33 2.93 11.16
C ILE A 49 3.99 1.61 10.75
N GLY A 50 5.31 1.62 10.56
CA GLY A 50 6.06 0.47 10.03
C GLY A 50 5.94 0.28 8.50
N GLY A 51 5.22 1.16 7.82
CA GLY A 51 5.04 1.12 6.37
C GLY A 51 4.22 -0.07 5.88
N LEU A 52 4.23 -0.27 4.56
CA LEU A 52 3.44 -1.33 3.91
C LEU A 52 3.90 -2.74 4.34
N GLN A 53 5.18 -2.89 4.68
CA GLN A 53 5.78 -4.19 4.96
C GLN A 53 5.25 -4.79 6.28
N GLU A 54 5.06 -3.97 7.31
CA GLU A 54 4.44 -4.44 8.56
C GLU A 54 2.96 -4.80 8.35
N LEU A 55 2.22 -3.99 7.60
CA LEU A 55 0.84 -4.29 7.25
C LEU A 55 0.73 -5.64 6.53
N GLN A 56 1.60 -5.91 5.56
CA GLN A 56 1.61 -7.18 4.82
C GLN A 56 1.85 -8.41 5.69
N LYS A 57 2.63 -8.31 6.78
CA LYS A 57 2.86 -9.42 7.71
C LYS A 57 1.59 -9.84 8.46
N SER A 58 0.70 -8.88 8.72
CA SER A 58 -0.57 -9.13 9.41
C SER A 58 -1.66 -9.71 8.50
N ILE A 59 -1.56 -9.53 7.18
CA ILE A 59 -2.58 -9.98 6.22
C ILE A 59 -2.39 -11.47 5.92
N ARG A 60 -3.42 -12.27 6.20
CA ARG A 60 -3.43 -13.71 5.90
C ARG A 60 -4.34 -14.04 4.73
N TYR A 61 -3.76 -14.61 3.68
CA TYR A 61 -4.51 -15.07 2.51
C TYR A 61 -5.24 -16.40 2.81
N PRO A 62 -6.56 -16.50 2.58
CA PRO A 62 -7.35 -17.69 2.94
C PRO A 62 -6.88 -18.97 2.22
N GLU A 63 -6.84 -20.10 2.94
CA GLU A 63 -6.39 -21.37 2.38
C GLU A 63 -7.30 -21.89 1.26
N THR A 64 -8.62 -21.69 1.39
CA THR A 64 -9.61 -22.03 0.35
C THR A 64 -9.30 -21.34 -0.97
N ALA A 65 -8.96 -20.04 -0.91
CA ALA A 65 -8.60 -19.26 -2.08
C ALA A 65 -7.26 -19.71 -2.69
N LYS A 66 -6.28 -20.18 -1.88
CA LYS A 66 -5.02 -20.74 -2.40
C LYS A 66 -5.25 -22.04 -3.16
N GLN A 67 -6.05 -22.94 -2.60
CA GLN A 67 -6.34 -24.25 -3.21
C GLN A 67 -7.05 -24.08 -4.55
N GLU A 68 -7.99 -23.14 -4.60
CA GLU A 68 -8.74 -22.81 -5.82
C GLU A 68 -8.00 -21.87 -6.77
N ARG A 69 -6.77 -21.44 -6.41
CA ARG A 69 -5.95 -20.50 -7.17
C ARG A 69 -6.68 -19.22 -7.55
N ARG A 70 -7.62 -18.76 -6.69
CA ARG A 70 -8.34 -17.51 -6.92
C ARG A 70 -7.39 -16.32 -6.78
N GLN A 71 -7.65 -15.29 -7.56
CA GLN A 71 -6.90 -14.03 -7.55
C GLN A 71 -7.89 -12.88 -7.47
N GLY A 72 -7.52 -11.80 -6.82
CA GLY A 72 -8.36 -10.62 -6.77
C GLY A 72 -7.79 -9.53 -5.86
N VAL A 73 -8.44 -8.37 -5.94
CA VAL A 73 -8.08 -7.18 -5.15
C VAL A 73 -9.25 -6.85 -4.23
N VAL A 74 -8.95 -6.66 -2.94
CA VAL A 74 -9.92 -6.23 -1.93
C VAL A 74 -9.66 -4.77 -1.63
N ARG A 75 -10.72 -3.95 -1.63
CA ARG A 75 -10.64 -2.54 -1.21
C ARG A 75 -11.33 -2.39 0.13
N LEU A 76 -10.59 -1.88 1.10
CA LEU A 76 -11.04 -1.62 2.46
C LEU A 76 -10.93 -0.13 2.75
N GLN A 77 -11.88 0.39 3.51
CA GLN A 77 -11.79 1.68 4.18
C GLN A 77 -11.61 1.41 5.67
N VAL A 78 -10.60 2.04 6.28
CA VAL A 78 -10.28 1.84 7.69
C VAL A 78 -10.16 3.19 8.36
N ILE A 79 -10.82 3.34 9.51
CA ILE A 79 -10.63 4.46 10.42
C ILE A 79 -9.62 4.02 11.47
N VAL A 80 -8.56 4.82 11.63
CA VAL A 80 -7.47 4.56 12.59
C VAL A 80 -7.45 5.64 13.65
N ASP A 81 -7.15 5.25 14.88
CA ASP A 81 -6.98 6.16 16.00
C ASP A 81 -5.59 6.84 16.00
N GLU A 82 -5.36 7.72 16.97
CA GLU A 82 -4.09 8.42 17.15
C GLU A 82 -2.91 7.49 17.48
N ALA A 83 -3.18 6.30 18.04
CA ALA A 83 -2.19 5.27 18.33
C ALA A 83 -1.90 4.37 17.11
N GLY A 84 -2.66 4.51 16.02
CA GLY A 84 -2.56 3.71 14.81
C GLY A 84 -3.30 2.37 14.87
N ALA A 85 -4.19 2.17 15.85
CA ALA A 85 -5.06 1.01 15.91
C ALA A 85 -6.32 1.22 15.03
N PRO A 86 -6.80 0.18 14.32
CA PRO A 86 -8.02 0.27 13.52
C PRO A 86 -9.27 0.20 14.41
N GLU A 87 -10.11 1.22 14.38
CA GLU A 87 -11.38 1.25 15.11
C GLU A 87 -12.54 0.69 14.28
N GLU A 88 -12.62 1.09 13.01
CA GLU A 88 -13.70 0.69 12.10
C GLU A 88 -13.14 0.24 10.75
N ILE A 89 -13.63 -0.90 10.25
CA ILE A 89 -13.21 -1.49 8.97
C ILE A 89 -14.45 -1.75 8.11
N THR A 90 -14.53 -1.04 6.99
CA THR A 90 -15.60 -1.20 5.99
C THR A 90 -15.04 -1.86 4.73
N VAL A 91 -15.68 -2.93 4.26
CA VAL A 91 -15.34 -3.57 2.98
C VAL A 91 -16.05 -2.84 1.85
N LEU A 92 -15.29 -2.18 0.98
CA LEU A 92 -15.84 -1.49 -0.19
C LEU A 92 -15.99 -2.44 -1.38
N GLN A 93 -15.03 -3.36 -1.55
CA GLN A 93 -15.03 -4.32 -2.64
C GLN A 93 -14.37 -5.63 -2.20
N SER A 94 -15.07 -6.74 -2.40
CA SER A 94 -14.54 -8.10 -2.21
C SER A 94 -14.07 -8.70 -3.54
N ALA A 95 -13.03 -9.53 -3.46
CA ALA A 95 -12.71 -10.49 -4.51
C ALA A 95 -13.62 -11.71 -4.30
N GLY A 96 -14.57 -11.94 -5.21
CA GLY A 96 -15.56 -13.02 -5.12
C GLY A 96 -14.95 -14.42 -5.06
#